data_AF-A0A4R5DM85-F1
#
_entry.id   AF-A0A4R5DM85-F1
#
_cell.length_a   1.000
_cell.length_b   1.000
_cell.length_c   1.000
_cell.angle_alpha   90.00
_cell.angle_beta   90.00
_cell.angle_gamma   90.00
#
_symmetry.space_group_name_H-M   'P 1'
#
loop_
_entity.id
_entity.type
_entity.pdbx_description
1 polymer ?
#
loop_
_entity_poly.entity_id
_entity_poly.type
_entity_poly.pdbx_seq_one_letter_code
_entity_poly.pdbx_strand_id
1 'polypeptide(L)'
;MRRFIILFLISLLVLTLLNLPKVSLGIMVMMEDTQYKKTNYHYSSGDDIKGFSVWSRKGFQDVQEQFEKYKERHPSDTLLYRNFTKQYWKVWRWRDYLWNEQYQLPFQEEPSDARQVSRGE
;
A
#
# COMPACT_ATOMS: atom_id res chain seq x y z
N MET A 1 12.65 -29.48 -22.97
CA MET A 1 13.40 -28.68 -21.99
C MET A 1 13.82 -27.31 -22.52
N ARG A 2 14.60 -27.20 -23.61
CA ARG A 2 15.06 -25.91 -24.19
C ARG A 2 13.94 -24.89 -24.49
N ARG A 3 12.82 -25.33 -25.09
CA ARG A 3 11.66 -24.46 -25.37
C ARG A 3 11.03 -23.88 -24.09
N PHE A 4 10.92 -24.69 -23.04
CA PHE A 4 10.40 -24.24 -21.74
C PHE A 4 11.30 -23.19 -21.09
N ILE A 5 12.62 -23.39 -21.15
CA ILE A 5 13.58 -22.41 -20.63
C ILE A 5 13.45 -21.07 -21.38
N ILE A 6 13.37 -21.11 -22.71
CA ILE A 6 13.20 -19.89 -23.52
C ILE A 6 11.90 -19.16 -23.14
N LEU A 7 10.78 -19.88 -23.06
CA LEU A 7 9.49 -19.29 -22.67
C LEU A 7 9.55 -18.68 -21.27
N PHE A 8 10.16 -19.37 -20.31
CA PHE A 8 10.33 -18.88 -18.95
C PHE A 8 11.15 -17.57 -18.91
N LEU A 9 12.26 -17.51 -19.64
CA LEU A 9 13.08 -16.30 -19.73
C LEU A 9 12.33 -15.13 -20.37
N ILE A 10 11.54 -15.41 -21.42
CA ILE A 10 10.68 -14.39 -22.05
C ILE A 10 9.64 -13.88 -21.04
N SER A 11 8.99 -14.78 -20.28
CA SER A 11 8.03 -14.38 -19.24
C SER A 11 8.68 -13.50 -18.16
N LEU A 12 9.88 -13.86 -17.69
CA LEU A 12 10.64 -13.05 -16.74
C LEU A 12 11.00 -11.66 -17.30
N LEU A 13 11.41 -11.59 -18.56
CA LEU A 13 11.70 -10.32 -19.23
C LEU A 13 10.45 -9.43 -19.30
N VAL A 14 9.31 -10.00 -19.71
CA VAL A 14 8.03 -9.27 -19.76
C VAL A 14 7.64 -8.76 -18.37
N LEU A 15 7.71 -9.59 -17.33
CA LEU A 15 7.41 -9.19 -15.96
C LEU A 15 8.31 -8.03 -15.49
N THR A 16 9.59 -8.06 -15.85
CA THR A 16 10.55 -7.01 -15.52
C THR A 16 10.20 -5.69 -16.22
N LEU A 17 9.88 -5.75 -17.51
CA LEU A 17 9.50 -4.57 -18.31
C LEU A 17 8.19 -3.93 -17.81
N LEU A 18 7.19 -4.74 -17.45
CA LEU A 18 5.93 -4.25 -16.90
C LEU A 18 6.09 -3.49 -15.57
N ASN A 19 7.17 -3.77 -14.83
CA ASN A 19 7.49 -3.14 -13.54
C ASN A 19 8.45 -1.95 -13.66
N LEU A 20 8.82 -1.53 -14.86
CA LEU A 20 9.55 -0.27 -15.06
C LEU A 20 8.63 0.92 -14.72
N PRO A 21 9.10 1.95 -13.98
CA PRO A 21 8.24 3.05 -13.53
C PRO A 21 7.43 3.72 -14.64
N LYS A 22 8.07 3.99 -15.80
CA LYS A 22 7.41 4.62 -16.95
C LYS A 22 6.35 3.73 -17.60
N VAL A 23 6.62 2.42 -17.69
CA VAL A 23 5.70 1.44 -18.28
C VAL A 23 4.51 1.21 -17.35
N SER A 24 4.79 0.99 -16.07
CA SER A 24 3.78 0.84 -15.02
C SER A 24 2.85 2.05 -14.97
N LEU A 25 3.40 3.27 -15.03
CA LEU A 25 2.63 4.51 -15.13
C LEU A 25 1.72 4.54 -16.37
N GLY A 26 2.25 4.19 -17.54
CA GLY A 26 1.47 4.14 -18.77
C GLY A 26 0.29 3.15 -18.69
N ILE A 27 0.52 1.97 -18.13
CA ILE A 27 -0.52 0.97 -17.89
C ILE A 27 -1.56 1.48 -16.90
N MET A 28 -1.14 2.11 -15.80
CA MET A 28 -2.05 2.70 -14.82
C MET A 28 -2.95 3.77 -15.45
N VAL A 29 -2.41 4.63 -16.31
CA VAL A 29 -3.18 5.65 -17.02
C VAL A 29 -4.18 5.00 -17.99
N MET A 30 -3.75 4.03 -18.80
CA MET A 30 -4.62 3.34 -19.75
C MET A 30 -5.76 2.55 -19.09
N MET A 31 -5.47 1.92 -17.95
CA MET A 31 -6.43 1.10 -17.21
C MET A 31 -7.32 1.94 -16.28
N GLU A 32 -7.23 3.27 -16.37
CA GLU A 32 -7.89 4.22 -15.44
C GLU A 32 -7.69 3.82 -13.97
N ASP A 33 -6.49 3.33 -13.64
CA ASP A 33 -6.17 2.85 -12.30
C ASP A 33 -6.10 4.04 -11.33
N THR A 34 -7.24 4.36 -10.74
CA THR A 34 -7.38 5.47 -9.79
C THR A 34 -6.44 5.33 -8.58
N GLN A 35 -5.87 4.15 -8.31
CA GLN A 35 -4.88 3.97 -7.25
C GLN A 35 -3.56 4.68 -7.51
N TYR A 36 -3.26 5.07 -8.76
CA TYR A 36 -2.17 5.98 -9.07
C TYR A 36 -2.39 7.37 -8.44
N LYS A 37 -3.65 7.83 -8.37
CA LYS A 37 -4.03 9.12 -7.79
C LYS A 37 -4.37 9.04 -6.31
N LYS A 38 -4.61 7.83 -5.77
CA LYS A 38 -4.97 7.66 -4.36
C LYS A 38 -3.72 7.69 -3.50
N THR A 39 -3.41 8.89 -3.03
CA THR A 39 -2.64 9.04 -1.78
C THR A 39 -3.48 8.63 -0.58
N ASN A 40 -4.80 8.50 -0.68
CA ASN A 40 -5.71 8.26 0.46
C ASN A 40 -5.82 6.78 0.87
N TYR A 41 -4.75 6.19 1.41
CA TYR A 41 -4.81 4.90 2.09
C TYR A 41 -5.11 5.12 3.59
N HIS A 42 -5.84 4.18 4.19
CA HIS A 42 -6.09 4.20 5.63
C HIS A 42 -5.07 3.32 6.36
N TYR A 43 -4.65 3.80 7.53
CA TYR A 43 -3.73 3.13 8.45
C TYR A 43 -4.28 3.21 9.86
N SER A 44 -3.98 2.20 10.66
CA SER A 44 -4.41 2.13 12.05
C SER A 44 -3.36 1.50 12.95
N SER A 45 -3.49 1.70 14.26
CA SER A 45 -2.73 0.98 15.29
C SER A 45 -3.65 0.55 16.41
N GLY A 46 -3.41 -0.63 16.97
CA GLY A 46 -4.24 -1.27 17.98
C GLY A 46 -5.38 -2.12 17.41
N ASP A 47 -6.09 -2.79 18.30
CA ASP A 47 -7.23 -3.66 17.95
C ASP A 47 -8.52 -2.88 17.69
N ASP A 48 -8.57 -1.58 18.03
CA ASP A 48 -9.75 -0.73 17.88
C ASP A 48 -9.45 0.66 17.27
N ILE A 49 -10.53 1.34 16.87
CA ILE A 49 -10.55 2.69 16.28
C ILE A 49 -10.21 3.80 17.28
N LYS A 50 -10.14 3.48 18.58
CA LYS A 50 -9.88 4.47 19.64
C LYS A 50 -8.39 4.79 19.76
N GLY A 51 -7.54 3.96 19.15
CA GLY A 51 -6.12 4.21 19.00
C GLY A 51 -5.80 5.14 17.82
N PHE A 52 -4.72 4.83 17.10
CA PHE A 52 -4.30 5.59 15.94
C PHE A 52 -5.15 5.22 14.72
N SER A 53 -5.73 6.22 14.04
CA SER A 53 -6.46 6.04 12.78
C SER A 53 -6.23 7.27 11.89
N VAL A 54 -5.70 7.05 10.68
CA VAL A 54 -5.34 8.15 9.77
C VAL A 54 -5.47 7.76 8.30
N TRP A 55 -5.86 8.73 7.49
CA TRP A 55 -5.83 8.65 6.04
C TRP A 55 -4.60 9.39 5.50
N SER A 56 -3.78 8.74 4.66
CA SER A 56 -2.51 9.28 4.13
C SER A 56 -2.68 10.35 3.06
N ARG A 57 -3.45 11.41 3.31
CA ARG A 57 -3.76 12.45 2.32
C ARG A 57 -2.51 13.07 1.69
N LYS A 58 -1.42 13.18 2.47
CA LYS A 58 -0.12 13.72 2.07
C LYS A 58 0.94 12.66 1.74
N GLY A 59 0.55 11.38 1.68
CA GLY A 59 1.45 10.25 1.45
C GLY A 59 1.85 9.53 2.74
N PHE A 60 2.64 8.47 2.59
CA PHE A 60 2.99 7.55 3.68
C PHE A 60 3.93 8.15 4.73
N GLN A 61 4.83 9.05 4.34
CA GLN A 61 5.76 9.71 5.26
C GLN A 61 5.01 10.53 6.35
N ASP A 62 3.95 11.23 5.96
CA ASP A 62 3.09 11.97 6.90
C ASP A 62 2.40 11.04 7.90
N VAL A 63 2.04 9.81 7.48
CA VAL A 63 1.51 8.78 8.39
C VAL A 63 2.58 8.30 9.37
N GLN A 64 3.81 8.06 8.89
CA GLN A 64 4.92 7.65 9.76
C GLN A 64 5.18 8.72 10.84
N GLU A 65 5.27 9.99 10.45
CA GLU A 65 5.47 11.10 11.41
C GLU A 65 4.34 11.21 12.44
N GLN A 66 3.09 11.05 12.01
CA GLN A 66 1.94 11.06 12.91
C GLN A 66 1.96 9.87 13.86
N PHE A 67 2.37 8.69 13.37
CA PHE A 67 2.46 7.48 14.18
C PHE A 67 3.58 7.56 15.21
N GLU A 68 4.75 8.11 14.87
CA GLU A 68 5.83 8.35 15.84
C GLU A 68 5.36 9.26 16.99
N LYS A 69 4.67 10.36 16.68
CA LYS A 69 4.07 11.25 17.70
C LYS A 69 2.96 10.60 18.52
N TYR A 70 2.28 9.60 17.97
CA TYR A 70 1.29 8.82 18.69
C TYR A 70 1.95 7.89 19.70
N LYS A 71 3.04 7.21 19.30
CA LYS A 71 3.82 6.31 20.16
C LYS A 71 4.43 7.01 21.37
N GLU A 72 4.83 8.28 21.24
CA GLU A 72 5.30 9.10 22.37
C GLU A 72 4.26 9.20 23.51
N ARG A 73 2.96 9.15 23.15
CA ARG A 73 1.84 9.24 24.10
C ARG A 73 1.27 7.87 24.48
N HIS A 74 1.48 6.85 23.64
CA HIS A 74 0.94 5.50 23.78
C HIS A 74 2.06 4.47 23.55
N PRO A 75 3.02 4.32 24.49
CA PRO A 75 4.20 3.49 24.30
C PRO A 75 3.90 1.98 24.19
N SER A 76 2.68 1.55 24.56
CA SER A 76 2.21 0.18 24.41
C SER A 76 1.83 -0.18 22.97
N ASP A 77 1.44 0.80 22.14
CA ASP A 77 1.09 0.59 20.74
C ASP A 77 2.32 0.77 19.86
N THR A 78 2.84 -0.34 19.33
CA THR A 78 4.12 -0.33 18.60
C THR A 78 3.98 -0.61 17.11
N LEU A 79 2.81 -1.07 16.66
CA LEU A 79 2.60 -1.58 15.30
C LEU A 79 1.63 -0.70 14.51
N LEU A 80 2.06 -0.31 13.31
CA LEU A 80 1.23 0.37 12.32
C LEU A 80 0.73 -0.67 11.31
N TYR A 81 -0.58 -0.70 11.10
CA TYR A 81 -1.25 -1.57 10.14
C TYR A 81 -1.66 -0.80 8.89
N ARG A 82 -1.63 -1.50 7.75
CA ARG A 82 -2.30 -1.03 6.54
C ARG A 82 -3.71 -1.61 6.48
N ASN A 83 -4.69 -0.77 6.16
CA ASN A 83 -6.08 -1.20 5.97
C ASN A 83 -6.48 -1.29 4.50
N PHE A 84 -5.50 -1.57 3.63
CA PHE A 84 -5.70 -1.73 2.19
C PHE A 84 -4.98 -2.95 1.65
N THR A 85 -5.57 -3.53 0.61
CA THR A 85 -5.15 -4.83 0.06
C THR A 85 -4.22 -4.68 -1.14
N LYS A 86 -3.22 -5.57 -1.24
CA LYS A 86 -2.37 -5.70 -2.45
C LYS A 86 -3.20 -6.36 -3.56
N GLN A 87 -3.20 -5.78 -4.75
CA GLN A 87 -3.90 -6.36 -5.89
C GLN A 87 -2.92 -7.20 -6.71
N TYR A 88 -2.69 -8.45 -6.30
CA TYR A 88 -1.64 -9.31 -6.88
C TYR A 88 -1.79 -9.56 -8.39
N TRP A 89 -2.99 -9.45 -8.95
CA TRP A 89 -3.21 -9.55 -10.40
C TRP A 89 -2.67 -8.35 -11.19
N LYS A 90 -2.41 -7.21 -10.53
CA LYS A 90 -1.77 -6.03 -11.13
C LYS A 90 -0.27 -6.20 -11.15
N VAL A 91 0.22 -7.04 -12.06
CA VAL A 91 1.64 -7.40 -12.19
C VAL A 91 2.56 -6.19 -12.40
N TRP A 92 2.06 -5.10 -12.99
CA TRP A 92 2.79 -3.84 -13.17
C TRP A 92 3.06 -3.08 -11.86
N ARG A 93 2.45 -3.50 -10.74
CA ARG A 93 2.60 -2.89 -9.41
C ARG A 93 3.39 -3.75 -8.44
N TRP A 94 3.87 -4.91 -8.88
CA TRP A 94 4.61 -5.81 -8.00
C TRP A 94 5.84 -5.13 -7.42
N ARG A 95 6.50 -4.27 -8.19
CA ARG A 95 7.58 -3.45 -7.68
C ARG A 95 7.15 -2.62 -6.46
N ASP A 96 6.03 -1.91 -6.54
CA ASP A 96 5.53 -1.13 -5.41
C ASP A 96 5.24 -2.03 -4.21
N TYR A 97 4.65 -3.21 -4.44
CA TYR A 97 4.28 -4.16 -3.38
C TYR A 97 5.47 -4.81 -2.67
N LEU A 98 6.62 -4.89 -3.36
CA LEU A 98 7.84 -5.51 -2.87
C LEU A 98 8.82 -4.49 -2.27
N TRP A 99 8.83 -3.24 -2.75
CA TRP A 99 9.84 -2.24 -2.34
C TRP A 99 9.29 -1.03 -1.60
N ASN A 100 8.00 -0.69 -1.68
CA ASN A 100 7.47 0.44 -0.90
C ASN A 100 7.11 -0.01 0.53
N GLU A 101 7.61 0.75 1.51
CA GLU A 101 7.47 0.46 2.95
C GLU A 101 6.02 0.28 3.38
N GLN A 102 5.10 1.11 2.88
CA GLN A 102 3.68 1.03 3.21
C GLN A 102 3.04 -0.34 2.92
N TYR A 103 3.58 -1.09 1.97
CA TYR A 103 3.11 -2.43 1.62
C TYR A 103 3.77 -3.53 2.44
N GLN A 104 4.84 -3.22 3.19
CA GLN A 104 5.48 -4.14 4.13
C GLN A 104 4.77 -4.18 5.48
N LEU A 105 3.91 -3.20 5.76
CA LEU A 105 3.10 -3.20 6.96
C LEU A 105 2.15 -4.42 7.03
N PRO A 106 1.90 -4.95 8.24
CA PRO A 106 0.88 -5.97 8.45
C PRO A 106 -0.49 -5.45 8.01
N PHE A 107 -1.29 -6.34 7.44
CA PHE A 107 -2.65 -6.01 7.03
C PHE A 107 -3.63 -6.22 8.17
N GLN A 108 -4.54 -5.27 8.34
CA GLN A 108 -5.70 -5.36 9.23
C GLN A 108 -6.91 -4.85 8.47
N GLU A 109 -8.06 -5.49 8.62
CA GLU A 109 -9.29 -4.98 7.98
C GLU A 109 -9.63 -3.58 8.49
N GLU A 110 -10.18 -2.73 7.61
CA GLU A 110 -10.61 -1.39 8.01
C GLU A 110 -11.77 -1.52 9.02
N PRO A 111 -11.67 -0.90 10.21
CA PRO A 111 -12.80 -0.88 11.15
C PRO A 111 -14.03 -0.26 10.48
N SER A 112 -15.23 -0.80 10.74
CA SER A 112 -16.48 -0.35 10.09
C SER A 112 -16.74 1.15 10.24
N ASP A 113 -16.24 1.76 11.31
CA ASP A 113 -16.50 3.16 11.66
C ASP A 113 -15.30 4.09 11.38
N ALA A 114 -14.23 3.61 10.72
CA ALA A 114 -13.02 4.40 10.43
C ALA A 114 -13.28 5.67 9.59
N ARG A 115 -14.39 5.69 8.82
CA ARG A 115 -14.82 6.87 8.05
C ARG A 115 -15.47 7.94 8.91
N GLN A 116 -16.02 7.60 10.08
CA GLN A 116 -16.66 8.55 11.00
C GLN A 116 -15.60 9.36 11.76
N VAL A 117 -14.58 8.68 12.28
CA VAL A 117 -13.46 9.30 13.03
C VAL A 117 -12.69 10.33 12.18
N SER A 118 -12.52 10.07 10.88
CA SER A 118 -11.83 11.02 9.97
C SER A 118 -12.63 12.29 9.65
N ARG A 119 -13.92 12.38 10.01
CA ARG A 119 -14.78 13.54 9.73
C ARG A 119 -14.96 14.49 10.93
N GLY A 120 -14.43 14.16 12.10
CA GLY A 120 -14.54 15.01 13.28
C GLY A 120 -15.97 15.12 13.82
N GLU A 121 -16.73 14.03 13.74
CA GLU A 121 -17.98 13.85 14.49
C GLU A 121 -17.71 13.17 15.84
#